data_AF-A0A1H5YC11-F1
#
_entry.id   AF-A0A1H5YC11-F1
#
_cell.length_a   1.000
_cell.length_b   1.000
_cell.length_c   1.000
_cell.angle_alpha   90.00
_cell.angle_beta   90.00
_cell.angle_gamma   90.00
#
_symmetry.space_group_name_H-M   'P 1'
#
loop_
_entity.id
_entity.type
_entity.pdbx_description
1 polymer ?
#
loop_
_entity_poly.entity_id
_entity_poly.type
_entity_poly.pdbx_seq_one_letter_code
_entity_poly.pdbx_strand_id
1 'polypeptide(L)'
;MGGLFDALFGALDRRLFSTVLIPILFFLSALGALIAAGVGWTETLRWWTGLNAELRVLLALLALVLVLLSAQLFAARLPALIKRYQGEWRDLPGGEWLAGRLTRRHRVFFQWLTEEDDRWASYPVSERQLMPTTFGNILRGAAEHSADRYRLDSSTAWPRLYPVLPEAFRQAFALATADLEHAITISALGGAFAVVGGLLGAFLLPWYGAFLCLSGGLLVAWGGYRAAIRAAEPYGQLYRAAFDVHRWLLLDAMGLDRPADFDAELKQWTALDQMWMRGSVSTDRAAHLGYPKGLPPAPEGGESEPTPLPPSASEPPPEIERPPSVATRPIPPSRVRRSRTRPVLVALLAVVFLGCAVLSVTAVGRSSGSGAAARDLPAYHVLAAGDVTGAAADRLLGRYTLRPIAAKSPIAPGELGPPLPSGRLTRRSALALGPPQVTVIPALGRGGIITIHVVPKNREKASVTASGAVVLDVLGERGVVLAVTRDQLAALTAALPDGTVHLVLELP
;
A
#
# COMPACT_ATOMS: atom_id res chain seq x y z
N MET A 1 12.82 -26.96 11.85
CA MET A 1 12.14 -25.72 11.43
C MET A 1 12.93 -24.44 11.71
N GLY A 2 14.02 -24.43 12.50
CA GLY A 2 14.79 -23.19 12.80
C GLY A 2 15.70 -22.65 11.69
N GLY A 3 16.42 -23.53 10.97
CA GLY A 3 17.48 -23.09 10.04
C GLY A 3 17.03 -22.30 8.81
N LEU A 4 15.79 -22.47 8.34
CA LEU A 4 15.27 -21.73 7.18
C LEU A 4 14.80 -20.33 7.59
N PHE A 5 14.27 -20.19 8.81
CA PHE A 5 14.00 -18.90 9.42
C PHE A 5 15.30 -18.17 9.73
N ASP A 6 16.31 -18.81 10.31
CA ASP A 6 17.61 -18.18 10.57
C ASP A 6 18.37 -17.79 9.29
N ALA A 7 18.20 -18.53 8.18
CA ALA A 7 18.77 -18.14 6.88
C ALA A 7 18.02 -16.96 6.23
N LEU A 8 16.68 -16.93 6.34
CA LEU A 8 15.87 -15.81 5.88
C LEU A 8 16.09 -14.55 6.75
N PHE A 9 16.25 -14.70 8.06
CA PHE A 9 16.58 -13.63 9.00
C PHE A 9 18.05 -13.23 8.96
N GLY A 10 18.97 -14.13 8.60
CA GLY A 10 20.37 -13.80 8.36
C GLY A 10 20.57 -12.98 7.09
N ALA A 11 19.71 -13.16 6.09
CA ALA A 11 19.68 -12.34 4.87
C ALA A 11 18.94 -10.99 5.05
N LEU A 12 18.04 -10.89 6.04
CA LEU A 12 17.38 -9.65 6.43
C LEU A 12 18.15 -9.00 7.57
N ASP A 13 19.00 -8.04 7.25
CA ASP A 13 19.64 -7.17 8.25
C ASP A 13 18.59 -6.73 9.29
N ARG A 14 18.86 -6.93 10.59
CA ARG A 14 17.93 -6.68 11.70
C ARG A 14 17.32 -5.28 11.62
N ARG A 15 18.08 -4.33 11.08
CA ARG A 15 17.65 -2.98 10.76
C ARG A 15 16.53 -2.95 9.72
N LEU A 16 16.65 -3.64 8.59
CA LEU A 16 15.63 -3.68 7.53
C LEU A 16 14.30 -4.24 8.04
N PHE A 17 14.36 -5.22 8.96
CA PHE A 17 13.17 -5.81 9.55
C PHE A 17 12.34 -4.77 10.33
N SER A 18 12.97 -4.04 11.26
CA SER A 18 12.25 -3.06 12.09
C SER A 18 11.92 -1.77 11.34
N THR A 19 12.82 -1.27 10.50
CA THR A 19 12.63 0.03 9.86
C THR A 19 11.66 -0.02 8.70
N VAL A 20 11.65 -1.12 7.91
CA VAL A 20 10.91 -1.20 6.63
C VAL A 20 9.87 -2.33 6.60
N LEU A 21 10.21 -3.54 7.04
CA LEU A 21 9.31 -4.70 6.89
C LEU A 21 8.03 -4.54 7.73
N ILE A 22 8.14 -4.19 9.01
CA ILE A 22 6.98 -4.02 9.90
C ILE A 22 6.02 -2.95 9.38
N PRO A 23 6.47 -1.72 9.04
CA PRO A 23 5.59 -0.71 8.47
C PRO A 23 4.90 -1.14 7.17
N ILE A 24 5.60 -1.87 6.29
CA ILE A 24 5.03 -2.36 5.03
C ILE A 24 4.00 -3.44 5.27
N LEU A 25 4.26 -4.36 6.21
CA LEU A 25 3.28 -5.36 6.61
C LEU A 25 2.01 -4.68 7.13
N PHE A 26 2.15 -3.67 7.98
CA PHE A 26 1.02 -2.90 8.49
C PHE A 26 0.26 -2.17 7.38
N PHE A 27 0.98 -1.52 6.47
CA PHE A 27 0.40 -0.83 5.31
C PHE A 27 -0.40 -1.77 4.41
N LEU A 28 0.17 -2.92 4.03
CA LEU A 28 -0.50 -3.91 3.18
C LEU A 28 -1.69 -4.56 3.91
N SER A 29 -1.55 -4.83 5.21
CA SER A 29 -2.64 -5.36 6.03
C SER A 29 -3.79 -4.36 6.15
N ALA A 30 -3.50 -3.06 6.32
CA ALA A 30 -4.51 -2.01 6.35
C ALA A 30 -5.26 -1.89 5.02
N LEU A 31 -4.57 -2.02 3.88
CA LEU A 31 -5.22 -2.06 2.56
C LEU A 31 -6.08 -3.32 2.38
N GLY A 32 -5.59 -4.48 2.82
CA GLY A 32 -6.36 -5.73 2.82
C GLY A 32 -7.63 -5.64 3.67
N ALA A 33 -7.51 -5.06 4.87
CA ALA A 33 -8.65 -4.82 5.77
C ALA A 33 -9.66 -3.84 5.17
N LEU A 34 -9.19 -2.78 4.49
CA LEU A 34 -10.06 -1.84 3.78
C LEU A 34 -10.88 -2.54 2.68
N ILE A 35 -10.23 -3.41 1.90
CA ILE A 35 -10.89 -4.20 0.87
C ILE A 35 -11.91 -5.16 1.50
N ALA A 36 -11.55 -5.87 2.56
CA ALA A 36 -12.46 -6.76 3.28
C ALA A 36 -13.66 -6.01 3.87
N ALA A 37 -13.47 -4.79 4.35
CA ALA A 37 -14.55 -3.92 4.83
C ALA A 37 -15.51 -3.50 3.70
N GLY A 38 -14.99 -3.23 2.50
CA GLY A 38 -15.79 -2.89 1.33
C GLY A 38 -16.61 -4.05 0.76
N VAL A 39 -16.04 -5.25 0.72
CA VAL A 39 -16.72 -6.47 0.24
C VAL A 39 -17.65 -7.06 1.30
N GLY A 40 -17.32 -6.85 2.58
CA GLY A 40 -17.97 -7.47 3.72
C GLY A 40 -17.10 -8.55 4.36
N TRP A 41 -16.88 -8.44 5.67
CA TRP A 41 -16.04 -9.38 6.42
C TRP A 41 -16.56 -10.82 6.37
N THR A 42 -17.88 -11.02 6.39
CA THR A 42 -18.47 -12.37 6.38
C THR A 42 -18.32 -13.06 5.03
N GLU A 43 -18.42 -12.33 3.91
CA GLU A 43 -18.18 -12.87 2.57
C GLU A 43 -16.70 -13.16 2.35
N THR A 44 -15.82 -12.28 2.82
CA THR A 44 -14.36 -12.49 2.76
C THR A 44 -13.95 -13.73 3.55
N LEU A 45 -14.49 -13.91 4.75
CA LEU A 45 -14.19 -15.07 5.59
C LEU A 45 -14.74 -16.36 4.95
N ARG A 46 -15.96 -16.33 4.40
CA ARG A 46 -16.57 -17.47 3.69
C ARG A 46 -15.77 -17.86 2.46
N TRP A 47 -15.28 -16.90 1.69
CA TRP A 47 -14.38 -17.16 0.57
C TRP A 47 -13.10 -17.85 1.04
N TRP A 48 -12.43 -17.30 2.05
CA TRP A 48 -11.19 -17.86 2.59
C TRP A 48 -11.38 -19.28 3.14
N THR A 49 -12.45 -19.52 3.91
CA THR A 49 -12.77 -20.84 4.45
C THR A 49 -13.35 -21.80 3.42
N GLY A 50 -13.77 -21.31 2.25
CA GLY A 50 -14.18 -22.11 1.10
C GLY A 50 -13.01 -22.60 0.23
N LEU A 51 -11.82 -22.01 0.36
CA LEU A 51 -10.63 -22.42 -0.41
C LEU A 51 -10.07 -23.76 0.08
N ASN A 52 -9.53 -24.55 -0.85
CA ASN A 52 -8.76 -25.76 -0.54
C ASN A 52 -7.52 -25.42 0.30
N ALA A 53 -7.06 -26.36 1.13
CA ALA A 53 -5.89 -26.17 2.01
C ALA A 53 -4.63 -25.77 1.23
N GLU A 54 -4.38 -26.41 0.08
CA GLU A 54 -3.26 -26.10 -0.81
C GLU A 54 -3.29 -24.64 -1.30
N LEU A 55 -4.46 -24.16 -1.72
CA LEU A 55 -4.65 -22.77 -2.19
C LEU A 55 -4.44 -21.77 -1.06
N ARG A 56 -4.86 -22.07 0.17
CA ARG A 56 -4.63 -21.19 1.33
C ARG A 56 -3.14 -21.06 1.64
N VAL A 57 -2.41 -22.17 1.62
CA VAL A 57 -0.95 -22.16 1.84
C VAL A 57 -0.25 -21.40 0.71
N LEU A 58 -0.62 -21.64 -0.54
CA LEU A 58 -0.08 -20.92 -1.69
C LEU A 58 -0.31 -19.41 -1.58
N LEU A 59 -1.52 -18.97 -1.21
CA LEU A 59 -1.84 -17.55 -1.04
C LEU A 59 -1.09 -16.93 0.13
N ALA A 60 -0.93 -17.64 1.25
CA ALA A 60 -0.15 -17.17 2.39
C ALA A 60 1.33 -17.00 2.03
N LEU A 61 1.91 -17.95 1.29
CA LEU A 61 3.28 -17.86 0.79
C LEU A 61 3.44 -16.71 -0.21
N LEU A 62 2.49 -16.54 -1.13
CA LEU A 62 2.49 -15.43 -2.09
C LEU A 62 2.41 -14.08 -1.39
N ALA A 63 1.56 -13.95 -0.36
CA ALA A 63 1.46 -12.74 0.45
C ALA A 63 2.79 -12.44 1.17
N LEU A 64 3.43 -13.46 1.74
CA LEU A 64 4.74 -13.30 2.37
C LEU A 64 5.80 -12.84 1.36
N VAL A 65 5.88 -13.47 0.19
CA VAL A 65 6.81 -13.07 -0.88
C VAL A 65 6.54 -11.63 -1.33
N LEU A 66 5.26 -11.24 -1.46
CA LEU A 66 4.89 -9.88 -1.82
C LEU A 66 5.34 -8.85 -0.76
N VAL A 67 5.15 -9.16 0.53
CA VAL A 67 5.59 -8.28 1.62
C VAL A 67 7.12 -8.13 1.59
N LEU A 68 7.86 -9.23 1.47
CA LEU A 68 9.32 -9.23 1.40
C LEU A 68 9.85 -8.47 0.19
N LEU A 69 9.29 -8.72 -1.00
CA LEU A 69 9.66 -8.03 -2.23
C LEU A 69 9.32 -6.54 -2.15
N SER A 70 8.17 -6.18 -1.59
CA SER A 70 7.81 -4.77 -1.37
C SER A 70 8.78 -4.09 -0.42
N ALA A 71 9.19 -4.77 0.65
CA ALA A 71 10.18 -4.25 1.59
C ALA A 71 11.55 -4.02 0.95
N GLN A 72 12.04 -4.98 0.16
CA GLN A 72 13.31 -4.83 -0.54
C GLN A 72 13.27 -3.70 -1.57
N LEU A 73 12.19 -3.60 -2.35
CA LEU A 73 12.00 -2.51 -3.32
C LEU A 73 11.90 -1.15 -2.63
N PHE A 74 11.23 -1.08 -1.47
CA PHE A 74 11.13 0.16 -0.70
C PHE A 74 12.50 0.55 -0.11
N ALA A 75 13.22 -0.40 0.50
CA ALA A 75 14.56 -0.18 1.04
C ALA A 75 15.53 0.35 -0.04
N ALA A 76 15.49 -0.24 -1.25
CA ALA A 76 16.28 0.23 -2.39
C ALA A 76 15.95 1.68 -2.83
N ARG A 77 14.76 2.19 -2.48
CA ARG A 77 14.30 3.54 -2.82
C ARG A 77 14.38 4.52 -1.65
N LEU A 78 14.68 4.05 -0.45
CA LEU A 78 14.72 4.86 0.76
C LEU A 78 15.70 6.04 0.65
N PRO A 79 16.93 5.91 0.13
CA PRO A 79 17.83 7.06 -0.04
C PRO A 79 17.24 8.15 -0.95
N ALA A 80 16.56 7.76 -2.03
CA ALA A 80 15.90 8.70 -2.93
C ALA A 80 14.68 9.37 -2.26
N LEU A 81 13.99 8.64 -1.38
CA LEU A 81 12.90 9.17 -0.58
C LEU A 81 13.41 10.19 0.44
N ILE A 82 14.51 9.90 1.13
CA ILE A 82 15.16 10.83 2.06
C ILE A 82 15.49 12.14 1.37
N LYS A 83 16.08 12.11 0.16
CA LYS A 83 16.35 13.33 -0.64
C LYS A 83 15.09 14.15 -0.92
N ARG A 84 13.98 13.50 -1.24
CA ARG A 84 12.69 14.19 -1.41
C ARG A 84 12.21 14.81 -0.10
N TYR A 85 12.40 14.15 1.03
CA TYR A 85 12.07 14.70 2.34
C TYR A 85 12.98 15.87 2.75
N GLN A 86 14.23 15.90 2.29
CA GLN A 86 15.10 17.07 2.46
C GLN A 86 14.63 18.29 1.64
N GLY A 87 13.85 18.07 0.58
CA GLY A 87 13.36 19.12 -0.32
C GLY A 87 14.06 19.15 -1.68
N GLU A 88 14.84 18.12 -2.02
CA GLU A 88 15.47 18.00 -3.34
C GLU A 88 14.45 17.60 -4.42
N TRP A 89 13.62 18.56 -4.84
CA TRP A 89 12.50 18.34 -5.77
C TRP A 89 12.81 18.71 -7.23
N ARG A 90 14.09 18.77 -7.61
CA ARG A 90 14.52 19.16 -8.97
C ARG A 90 13.96 18.26 -10.07
N ASP A 91 13.62 17.02 -9.72
CA ASP A 91 13.04 16.03 -10.63
C ASP A 91 11.52 16.15 -10.81
N LEU A 92 10.83 17.00 -10.04
CA LEU A 92 9.38 17.13 -10.06
C LEU A 92 8.95 18.37 -10.87
N PRO A 93 7.87 18.28 -11.68
CA PRO A 93 7.35 19.44 -12.40
C PRO A 93 6.88 20.52 -11.40
N GLY A 94 7.40 21.74 -11.51
CA GLY A 94 7.13 22.83 -10.56
C GLY A 94 7.82 22.69 -9.20
N GLY A 95 8.66 21.66 -9.01
CA GLY A 95 9.36 21.39 -7.76
C GLY A 95 10.35 22.49 -7.38
N GLU A 96 11.07 23.05 -8.36
CA GLU A 96 12.01 24.16 -8.10
C GLU A 96 11.29 25.45 -7.68
N TRP A 97 10.11 25.73 -8.23
CA TRP A 97 9.28 26.86 -7.81
C TRP A 97 8.79 26.68 -6.37
N LEU A 98 8.29 25.48 -6.03
CA LEU A 98 7.81 25.18 -4.68
C LEU A 98 8.96 25.20 -3.67
N ALA A 99 10.10 24.61 -4.03
CA ALA A 99 11.32 24.65 -3.24
C ALA A 99 11.75 26.09 -2.97
N GLY A 100 11.81 26.94 -4.00
CA GLY A 100 12.13 28.36 -3.85
C GLY A 100 11.18 29.10 -2.93
N ARG A 101 9.87 28.82 -3.02
CA ARG A 101 8.86 29.44 -2.12
C ARG A 101 9.06 29.03 -0.67
N LEU A 102 9.31 27.75 -0.40
CA LEU A 102 9.52 27.25 0.97
C LEU A 102 10.88 27.68 1.53
N THR A 103 11.94 27.68 0.72
CA THR A 103 13.25 28.21 1.12
C THR A 103 13.16 29.70 1.47
N ARG A 104 12.36 30.50 0.75
CA ARG A 104 12.11 31.91 1.13
C ARG A 104 11.47 32.03 2.52
N ARG A 105 10.53 31.14 2.85
CA ARG A 105 9.92 31.11 4.20
C ARG A 105 10.98 30.80 5.26
N HIS A 106 11.83 29.81 5.00
CA HIS A 106 12.93 29.45 5.90
C HIS A 106 13.99 30.55 6.02
N ARG A 107 14.26 31.29 4.94
CA ARG A 107 15.14 32.46 4.96
C ARG A 107 14.63 33.56 5.87
N VAL A 108 13.35 33.90 5.78
CA VAL A 108 12.75 34.88 6.69
C VAL A 108 12.88 34.37 8.12
N PHE A 109 12.52 33.11 8.39
CA PHE A 109 12.68 32.51 9.72
C PHE A 109 14.13 32.53 10.23
N PHE A 110 15.10 32.26 9.36
CA PHE A 110 16.53 32.25 9.68
C PHE A 110 17.04 33.63 10.14
N GLN A 111 16.50 34.73 9.59
CA GLN A 111 16.86 36.09 10.01
C GLN A 111 16.42 36.43 11.45
N TRP A 112 15.42 35.72 11.97
CA TRP A 112 14.95 35.87 13.36
C TRP A 112 15.60 34.87 14.31
N LEU A 113 16.42 33.96 13.81
CA LEU A 113 17.05 32.93 14.61
C LEU A 113 18.25 33.55 15.34
N THR A 114 18.23 33.49 16.67
CA THR A 114 19.31 33.97 17.53
C THR A 114 20.11 32.78 18.08
N GLU A 115 21.33 33.03 18.56
CA GLU A 115 22.17 31.99 19.20
C GLU A 115 21.50 31.36 20.44
N GLU A 116 20.51 32.04 21.03
CA GLU A 116 19.74 31.55 22.17
C GLU A 116 18.65 30.53 21.78
N ASP A 117 18.28 30.39 20.50
CA ASP A 117 17.34 29.37 20.04
C ASP A 117 18.06 28.03 19.83
N ASP A 118 17.57 26.95 20.46
CA ASP A 118 18.09 25.59 20.31
C ASP A 118 18.27 25.17 18.83
N ARG A 119 17.46 25.71 17.92
CA ARG A 119 17.49 25.38 16.49
C ARG A 119 18.65 26.03 15.74
N TRP A 120 19.29 27.05 16.32
CA TRP A 120 20.44 27.74 15.72
C TRP A 120 21.56 26.76 15.42
N ALA A 121 21.88 25.87 16.37
CA ALA A 121 22.93 24.87 16.22
C ALA A 121 22.61 23.79 15.17
N SER A 122 21.33 23.57 14.87
CA SER A 122 20.90 22.53 13.95
C SER A 122 20.87 22.98 12.49
N TYR A 123 20.69 24.27 12.22
CA TYR A 123 20.53 24.82 10.88
C TYR A 123 21.88 25.10 10.18
N PRO A 124 21.88 25.23 8.83
CA PRO A 124 23.06 25.69 8.08
C PRO A 124 23.52 27.08 8.51
N VAL A 125 24.83 27.31 8.54
CA VAL A 125 25.39 28.64 8.87
C VAL A 125 25.15 29.63 7.71
N SER A 126 25.23 29.16 6.46
CA SER A 126 25.00 30.01 5.30
C SER A 126 23.54 30.02 4.86
N GLU A 127 22.97 31.22 4.70
CA GLU A 127 21.64 31.41 4.11
C GLU A 127 21.50 30.78 2.71
N ARG A 128 22.61 30.68 1.97
CA ARG A 128 22.65 30.09 0.62
C ARG A 128 22.43 28.57 0.62
N GLN A 129 22.67 27.93 1.75
CA GLN A 129 22.59 26.48 1.92
C GLN A 129 21.23 26.05 2.51
N LEU A 130 20.34 27.00 2.83
CA LEU A 130 19.01 26.70 3.34
C LEU A 130 18.19 25.84 2.38
N MET A 131 17.64 24.77 2.95
CA MET A 131 16.77 23.81 2.31
C MET A 131 15.28 24.18 2.45
N PRO A 132 14.40 23.68 1.56
CA PRO A 132 12.96 23.94 1.61
C PRO A 132 12.24 23.39 2.84
N THR A 133 12.86 22.47 3.57
CA THR A 133 12.23 21.75 4.69
C THR A 133 13.06 21.85 5.95
N THR A 134 12.41 21.84 7.12
CA THR A 134 13.11 21.74 8.41
C THR A 134 14.00 20.51 8.49
N PHE A 135 13.51 19.36 8.03
CA PHE A 135 14.28 18.12 8.00
C PHE A 135 15.55 18.26 7.16
N GLY A 136 15.44 18.85 5.96
CA GLY A 136 16.57 19.13 5.09
C GLY A 136 17.56 20.11 5.71
N ASN A 137 17.08 21.16 6.39
CA ASN A 137 17.95 22.13 7.07
C ASN A 137 18.78 21.48 8.17
N ILE A 138 18.18 20.62 9.02
CA ILE A 138 18.91 19.93 10.08
C ILE A 138 20.02 19.04 9.51
N LEU A 139 19.70 18.24 8.48
CA LEU A 139 20.69 17.36 7.85
C LEU A 139 21.78 18.14 7.11
N ARG A 140 21.41 19.24 6.45
CA ARG A 140 22.34 20.11 5.73
C ARG A 140 23.30 20.80 6.70
N GLY A 141 22.79 21.33 7.82
CA GLY A 141 23.61 21.93 8.87
C GLY A 141 24.55 20.93 9.54
N ALA A 142 24.15 19.67 9.68
CA ALA A 142 25.07 18.63 10.17
C ALA A 142 26.17 18.30 9.16
N ALA A 143 25.83 18.24 7.87
CA ALA A 143 26.78 17.93 6.79
C ALA A 143 27.80 19.06 6.54
N GLU A 144 27.41 20.31 6.70
CA GLU A 144 28.29 21.48 6.45
C GLU A 144 29.25 21.78 7.60
N HIS A 145 28.93 21.28 8.79
CA HIS A 145 29.73 21.49 10.00
C HIS A 145 31.23 21.22 9.81
N SER A 146 31.60 20.12 9.15
CA SER A 146 33.01 19.78 8.94
C SER A 146 33.69 20.68 7.90
N ALA A 147 32.96 21.10 6.87
CA ALA A 147 33.48 21.96 5.81
C ALA A 147 33.70 23.38 6.34
N ASP A 148 32.80 23.89 7.17
CA ASP A 148 32.87 25.23 7.75
C ASP A 148 33.98 25.33 8.81
N ARG A 149 34.12 24.31 9.67
CA ARG A 149 35.11 24.34 10.78
C ARG A 149 36.50 23.85 10.39
N TYR A 150 36.59 22.78 9.61
CA TYR A 150 37.86 22.09 9.34
C TYR A 150 38.29 22.14 7.87
N ARG A 151 37.52 22.81 6.99
CA ARG A 151 37.70 22.77 5.52
C ARG A 151 37.70 21.34 4.96
N LEU A 152 37.02 20.44 5.65
CA LEU A 152 36.90 19.03 5.27
C LEU A 152 35.50 18.77 4.75
N ASP A 153 35.36 18.51 3.44
CA ASP A 153 34.06 18.15 2.87
C ASP A 153 33.61 16.81 3.45
N SER A 154 32.46 16.85 4.15
CA SER A 154 31.89 15.66 4.78
C SER A 154 31.56 14.59 3.75
N SER A 155 31.16 14.97 2.54
CA SER A 155 30.73 14.03 1.51
C SER A 155 31.89 13.18 0.96
N THR A 156 33.10 13.76 0.87
CA THR A 156 34.33 13.08 0.43
C THR A 156 35.00 12.35 1.58
N ALA A 157 34.99 12.92 2.78
CA ALA A 157 35.64 12.35 3.95
C ALA A 157 34.87 11.18 4.57
N TRP A 158 33.53 11.22 4.57
CA TRP A 158 32.68 10.26 5.28
C TRP A 158 32.92 8.78 4.90
N PRO A 159 33.04 8.39 3.61
CA PRO A 159 33.33 6.99 3.24
C PRO A 159 34.66 6.46 3.78
N ARG A 160 35.61 7.35 4.12
CA ARG A 160 36.94 7.03 4.64
C ARG A 160 36.97 7.09 6.17
N LEU A 161 36.23 8.03 6.75
CA LEU A 161 36.09 8.18 8.20
C LEU A 161 35.27 7.03 8.81
N TYR A 162 34.16 6.64 8.18
CA TYR A 162 33.23 5.66 8.75
C TYR A 162 33.87 4.31 9.13
N PRO A 163 34.76 3.70 8.31
CA PRO A 163 35.44 2.45 8.65
C PRO A 163 36.39 2.55 9.86
N VAL A 164 36.96 3.73 10.13
CA VAL A 164 37.91 3.93 11.23
C VAL A 164 37.24 4.35 12.54
N LEU A 165 35.94 4.63 12.51
CA LEU A 165 35.19 4.97 13.73
C LEU A 165 35.15 3.80 14.72
N PRO A 166 35.20 4.06 16.04
CA PRO A 166 35.03 3.03 17.06
C PRO A 166 33.71 2.27 16.90
N GLU A 167 33.71 0.98 17.20
CA GLU A 167 32.54 0.13 17.01
C GLU A 167 31.32 0.61 17.81
N ALA A 168 31.49 1.03 19.07
CA ALA A 168 30.42 1.60 19.88
C ALA A 168 29.80 2.86 19.23
N PHE A 169 30.62 3.68 18.58
CA PHE A 169 30.14 4.87 17.87
C PHE A 169 29.36 4.50 16.61
N ARG A 170 29.87 3.53 15.82
CA ARG A 170 29.15 3.03 14.63
C ARG A 170 27.79 2.46 14.99
N GLN A 171 27.67 1.75 16.12
CA GLN A 171 26.40 1.21 16.61
C GLN A 171 25.42 2.33 16.99
N ALA A 172 25.88 3.33 17.75
CA ALA A 172 25.06 4.50 18.11
C ALA A 172 24.58 5.26 16.86
N PHE A 173 25.46 5.47 15.88
CA PHE A 173 25.13 6.11 14.62
C PHE A 173 24.15 5.28 13.77
N ALA A 174 24.32 3.95 13.74
CA ALA A 174 23.42 3.05 13.04
C ALA A 174 22.00 3.07 13.63
N LEU A 175 21.88 3.14 14.97
CA LEU A 175 20.60 3.30 15.67
C LEU A 175 19.92 4.63 15.32
N ALA A 176 20.64 5.75 15.40
CA ALA A 176 20.10 7.05 15.05
C ALA A 176 19.66 7.13 13.57
N THR A 177 20.43 6.50 12.67
CA THR A 177 20.03 6.39 11.26
C THR A 177 18.77 5.55 11.09
N ALA A 178 18.65 4.44 11.83
CA ALA A 178 17.48 3.57 11.78
C ALA A 178 16.20 4.28 12.26
N ASP A 179 16.28 5.07 13.33
CA ASP A 179 15.14 5.86 13.85
C ASP A 179 14.66 6.88 12.81
N LEU A 180 15.60 7.58 12.17
CA LEU A 180 15.32 8.53 11.09
C LEU A 180 14.65 7.85 9.89
N GLU A 181 15.22 6.72 9.44
CA GLU A 181 14.70 5.93 8.33
C GLU A 181 13.30 5.38 8.60
N HIS A 182 13.07 4.89 9.82
CA HIS A 182 11.79 4.37 10.25
C HIS A 182 10.71 5.46 10.25
N ALA A 183 11.01 6.65 10.78
CA ALA A 183 10.07 7.77 10.79
C ALA A 183 9.69 8.24 9.37
N ILE A 184 10.66 8.29 8.46
CA ILE A 184 10.41 8.61 7.04
C ILE A 184 9.57 7.51 6.37
N THR A 185 9.85 6.25 6.70
CA THR A 185 9.07 5.11 6.18
C THR A 185 7.61 5.19 6.61
N ILE A 186 7.33 5.42 7.90
CA ILE A 186 5.97 5.64 8.41
C ILE A 186 5.31 6.82 7.69
N SER A 187 6.03 7.93 7.55
CA SER A 187 5.48 9.13 6.91
C SER A 187 5.08 8.87 5.46
N ALA A 188 5.95 8.20 4.69
CA ALA A 188 5.72 7.92 3.29
C ALA A 188 4.62 6.88 3.08
N LEU A 189 4.57 5.83 3.89
CA LEU A 189 3.50 4.82 3.84
C LEU A 189 2.16 5.40 4.28
N GLY A 190 2.13 6.28 5.28
CA GLY A 190 0.93 7.04 5.66
C GLY A 190 0.40 7.89 4.52
N GLY A 191 1.29 8.62 3.83
CA GLY A 191 0.93 9.42 2.66
C GLY A 191 0.45 8.55 1.49
N ALA A 192 1.11 7.43 1.24
CA ALA A 192 0.68 6.46 0.23
C ALA A 192 -0.69 5.86 0.58
N PHE A 193 -0.95 5.58 1.85
CA PHE A 193 -2.23 5.04 2.31
C PHE A 193 -3.35 6.08 2.17
N ALA A 194 -3.08 7.35 2.49
CA ALA A 194 -4.03 8.43 2.30
C ALA A 194 -4.53 8.51 0.85
N VAL A 195 -3.61 8.36 -0.10
CA VAL A 195 -3.94 8.37 -1.54
C VAL A 195 -4.63 7.07 -1.97
N VAL A 196 -3.98 5.92 -1.77
CA VAL A 196 -4.49 4.63 -2.27
C VAL A 196 -5.72 4.18 -1.50
N GLY A 197 -5.68 4.23 -0.17
CA GLY A 197 -6.80 3.92 0.70
C GLY A 197 -7.94 4.92 0.59
N GLY A 198 -7.66 6.21 0.41
CA GLY A 198 -8.70 7.22 0.13
C GLY A 198 -9.43 6.93 -1.19
N LEU A 199 -8.70 6.59 -2.25
CA LEU A 199 -9.28 6.21 -3.54
C LEU A 199 -10.09 4.90 -3.44
N LEU A 200 -9.52 3.84 -2.85
CA LEU A 200 -10.23 2.57 -2.65
C LEU A 200 -11.48 2.76 -1.79
N GLY A 201 -11.37 3.54 -0.70
CA GLY A 201 -12.48 3.88 0.17
C GLY A 201 -13.59 4.63 -0.56
N ALA A 202 -13.25 5.51 -1.52
CA ALA A 202 -14.26 6.21 -2.32
C ALA A 202 -15.07 5.28 -3.25
N PHE A 203 -14.48 4.16 -3.68
CA PHE A 203 -15.16 3.17 -4.54
C PHE A 203 -15.88 2.08 -3.75
N LEU A 204 -15.32 1.67 -2.61
CA LEU A 204 -15.75 0.48 -1.87
C LEU A 204 -16.56 0.79 -0.62
N LEU A 205 -16.37 1.97 -0.02
CA LEU A 205 -16.99 2.35 1.24
C LEU A 205 -17.90 3.58 1.05
N PRO A 206 -18.80 3.86 2.02
CA PRO A 206 -19.50 5.14 2.07
C PRO A 206 -18.53 6.33 2.15
N TRP A 207 -19.01 7.53 1.79
CA TRP A 207 -18.19 8.75 1.72
C TRP A 207 -17.38 9.02 3.00
N TYR A 208 -17.92 8.70 4.18
CA TYR A 208 -17.22 8.87 5.46
C TYR A 208 -16.03 7.90 5.61
N GLY A 209 -16.12 6.68 5.05
CA GLY A 209 -15.02 5.71 5.06
C GLY A 209 -13.85 6.16 4.20
N ALA A 210 -14.13 6.74 3.03
CA ALA A 210 -13.12 7.38 2.18
C ALA A 210 -12.43 8.54 2.89
N PHE A 211 -13.22 9.41 3.55
CA PHE A 211 -12.71 10.53 4.33
C PHE A 211 -11.84 10.07 5.50
N LEU A 212 -12.24 9.02 6.22
CA LEU A 212 -11.44 8.45 7.31
C LEU A 212 -10.11 7.86 6.83
N CYS A 213 -10.09 7.19 5.67
CA CYS A 213 -8.85 6.66 5.10
C CYS A 213 -7.89 7.78 4.69
N LEU A 214 -8.42 8.82 4.03
CA LEU A 214 -7.63 9.98 3.61
C LEU A 214 -7.08 10.74 4.82
N SER A 215 -7.94 11.12 5.76
CA SER A 215 -7.55 11.88 6.96
C SER A 215 -6.64 11.08 7.90
N GLY A 216 -6.94 9.79 8.13
CA GLY A 216 -6.10 8.90 8.92
C GLY A 216 -4.72 8.68 8.31
N GLY A 217 -4.64 8.44 7.00
CA GLY A 217 -3.36 8.33 6.29
C GLY A 217 -2.54 9.62 6.37
N LEU A 218 -3.17 10.80 6.18
CA LEU A 218 -2.50 12.09 6.31
C LEU A 218 -2.02 12.36 7.73
N LEU A 219 -2.79 11.97 8.75
CA LEU A 219 -2.39 12.09 10.15
C LEU A 219 -1.15 11.26 10.45
N VAL A 220 -1.12 9.99 10.00
CA VAL A 220 0.07 9.12 10.12
C VAL A 220 1.25 9.70 9.34
N ALA A 221 1.01 10.23 8.14
CA ALA A 221 2.04 10.87 7.33
C ALA A 221 2.69 12.06 8.05
N TRP A 222 1.84 12.92 8.62
CA TRP A 222 2.24 14.09 9.39
C TRP A 222 2.99 13.70 10.68
N GLY A 223 2.47 12.72 11.43
CA GLY A 223 3.11 12.19 12.63
C GLY A 223 4.50 11.62 12.34
N GLY A 224 4.62 10.81 11.27
CA GLY A 224 5.90 10.28 10.81
C GLY A 224 6.89 11.38 10.40
N TYR A 225 6.44 12.43 9.72
CA TYR A 225 7.30 13.56 9.37
C TYR A 225 7.78 14.34 10.61
N ARG A 226 6.90 14.54 11.60
CA ARG A 226 7.28 15.15 12.89
C ARG A 226 8.28 14.28 13.65
N ALA A 227 8.11 12.97 13.64
CA ALA A 227 9.07 12.03 14.20
C ALA A 227 10.42 12.09 13.46
N ALA A 228 10.42 12.21 12.12
CA ALA A 228 11.64 12.30 11.32
C ALA A 228 12.44 13.57 11.64
N ILE A 229 11.77 14.71 11.88
CA ILE A 229 12.43 15.94 12.34
C ILE A 229 13.09 15.71 13.71
N ARG A 230 12.40 15.05 14.65
CA ARG A 230 12.97 14.77 15.98
C ARG A 230 14.15 13.79 15.91
N ALA A 231 14.09 12.80 15.03
CA ALA A 231 15.16 11.82 14.82
C ALA A 231 16.37 12.40 14.06
N ALA A 232 16.18 13.47 13.28
CA ALA A 232 17.26 14.14 12.57
C ALA A 232 18.26 14.84 13.49
N GLU A 233 17.83 15.29 14.67
CA GLU A 233 18.68 15.97 15.64
C GLU A 233 19.80 15.06 16.21
N PRO A 234 19.49 13.90 16.86
CA PRO A 234 20.54 13.01 17.36
C PRO A 234 21.41 12.43 16.24
N TYR A 235 20.83 12.16 15.06
CA TYR A 235 21.59 11.80 13.87
C TYR A 235 22.62 12.88 13.51
N GLY A 236 22.19 14.14 13.45
CA GLY A 236 23.05 15.27 13.11
C GLY A 236 24.13 15.52 14.15
N GLN A 237 23.81 15.40 15.44
CA GLN A 237 24.77 15.53 16.53
C GLN A 237 25.87 14.46 16.47
N LEU A 238 25.49 13.19 16.25
CA LEU A 238 26.47 12.12 16.06
C LEU A 238 27.30 12.36 14.79
N TYR A 239 26.69 12.81 13.70
CA TYR A 239 27.43 13.13 12.48
C TYR A 239 28.50 14.22 12.72
N ARG A 240 28.15 15.29 13.44
CA ARG A 240 29.09 16.36 13.86
C ARG A 240 30.19 15.82 14.77
N ALA A 241 29.81 15.06 15.80
CA ALA A 241 30.73 14.45 16.75
C ALA A 241 31.74 13.51 16.08
N ALA A 242 31.35 12.82 15.01
CA ALA A 242 32.25 11.98 14.22
C ALA A 242 33.45 12.78 13.71
N PHE A 243 33.23 13.99 13.20
CA PHE A 243 34.31 14.86 12.75
C PHE A 243 35.01 15.58 13.90
N ASP A 244 34.26 16.04 14.91
CA ASP A 244 34.84 16.79 16.04
C ASP A 244 35.79 15.93 16.90
N VAL A 245 35.51 14.63 17.04
CA VAL A 245 36.29 13.73 17.90
C VAL A 245 37.21 12.82 17.09
N HIS A 246 36.75 12.29 15.96
CA HIS A 246 37.41 11.18 15.29
C HIS A 246 38.15 11.54 13.99
N ARG A 247 38.18 12.82 13.57
CA ARG A 247 38.91 13.22 12.35
C ARG A 247 40.38 12.80 12.35
N TRP A 248 41.02 12.74 13.52
CA TRP A 248 42.42 12.32 13.63
C TRP A 248 42.65 10.83 13.36
N LEU A 249 41.66 9.98 13.67
CA LEU A 249 41.73 8.55 13.34
C LEU A 249 41.89 8.32 11.84
N LEU A 250 41.37 9.25 11.02
CA LEU A 250 41.52 9.18 9.58
C LEU A 250 42.97 9.48 9.14
N LEU A 251 43.64 10.47 9.74
CA LEU A 251 45.07 10.72 9.45
C LEU A 251 45.94 9.55 9.88
N ASP A 252 45.71 9.03 11.09
CA ASP A 252 46.45 7.90 11.63
C ASP A 252 46.31 6.67 10.74
N ALA A 253 45.08 6.36 10.28
CA ALA A 253 44.82 5.23 9.39
C ALA A 253 45.43 5.41 7.99
N MET A 254 45.64 6.64 7.54
CA MET A 254 46.36 6.93 6.29
C MET A 254 47.89 6.96 6.47
N GLY A 255 48.40 6.84 7.71
CA GLY A 255 49.82 6.96 8.01
C GLY A 255 50.37 8.37 7.82
N LEU A 256 49.52 9.39 7.99
CA LEU A 256 49.90 10.80 7.87
C LEU A 256 50.15 11.40 9.25
N ASP A 257 51.15 12.28 9.32
CA ASP A 257 51.45 13.06 10.51
C ASP A 257 50.30 14.02 10.82
N ARG A 258 50.03 14.18 12.11
CA ARG A 258 49.03 15.13 12.59
C ARG A 258 49.57 16.57 12.50
N PRO A 259 48.72 17.55 12.18
CA PRO A 259 49.12 18.94 12.09
C PRO A 259 49.47 19.48 13.49
N ALA A 260 50.47 20.37 13.56
CA ALA A 260 50.94 20.94 14.82
C ALA A 260 50.06 22.10 15.31
N ASP A 261 49.40 22.81 14.40
CA ASP A 261 48.54 23.95 14.68
C ASP A 261 47.28 23.94 13.80
N PHE A 262 46.35 24.83 14.13
CA PHE A 262 45.06 24.91 13.46
C PHE A 262 45.18 25.33 11.98
N ASP A 263 46.12 26.21 11.63
CA ASP A 263 46.31 26.61 10.23
C ASP A 263 46.89 25.48 9.37
N ALA A 264 47.86 24.71 9.90
CA ALA A 264 48.34 23.50 9.23
C ALA A 264 47.22 22.47 9.08
N GLU A 265 46.33 22.33 10.07
CA GLU A 265 45.15 21.45 9.97
C GLU A 265 44.28 21.82 8.77
N LEU A 266 43.88 23.09 8.66
CA LEU A 266 43.03 23.54 7.56
C LEU A 266 43.68 23.31 6.19
N LYS A 267 45.00 23.56 6.08
CA LYS A 267 45.77 23.35 4.85
C LYS A 267 45.89 21.87 4.50
N GLN A 268 46.14 21.01 5.48
CA GLN A 268 46.24 19.56 5.28
C GLN A 268 44.91 18.97 4.82
N TRP A 269 43.80 19.31 5.47
CA TRP A 269 42.48 18.84 5.04
C TRP A 269 42.11 19.34 3.65
N THR A 270 42.44 20.59 3.33
CA THR A 270 42.22 21.14 1.97
C THR A 270 43.03 20.40 0.92
N ALA A 271 44.28 20.03 1.22
CA ALA A 271 45.14 19.25 0.33
C ALA A 271 44.60 17.83 0.11
N LEU A 272 44.13 17.19 1.19
CA LEU A 272 43.52 15.85 1.14
C LEU A 272 42.21 15.84 0.36
N ASP A 273 41.34 16.83 0.57
CA ASP A 273 40.09 16.93 -0.18
C ASP A 273 40.35 17.12 -1.68
N GLN A 274 41.32 17.96 -2.04
CA GLN A 274 41.75 18.10 -3.44
C GLN A 274 42.28 16.77 -4.01
N MET A 275 43.08 16.03 -3.24
CA MET A 275 43.58 14.72 -3.63
C MET A 275 42.43 13.76 -3.92
N TRP A 276 41.43 13.70 -3.04
CA TRP A 276 40.30 12.78 -3.19
C TRP A 276 39.34 13.17 -4.32
N MET A 277 39.11 14.47 -4.54
CA MET A 277 38.22 14.95 -5.60
C MET A 277 38.87 14.90 -6.99
N ARG A 278 40.15 15.24 -7.10
CA ARG A 278 40.84 15.43 -8.39
C ARG A 278 41.83 14.32 -8.74
N GLY A 279 42.21 13.47 -7.78
CA GLY A 279 43.26 12.47 -7.95
C GLY A 279 44.68 13.05 -7.97
N SER A 280 44.85 14.35 -7.71
CA SER A 280 46.15 15.03 -7.73
C SER A 280 46.13 16.23 -6.79
N VAL A 281 47.30 16.59 -6.24
CA VAL A 281 47.51 17.77 -5.40
C VAL A 281 48.46 18.74 -6.12
N SER A 282 48.22 20.05 -6.02
CA SER A 282 49.17 21.02 -6.59
C SER A 282 50.52 20.94 -5.86
N THR A 283 51.62 21.22 -6.54
CA THR A 283 52.98 21.13 -5.97
C THR A 283 53.09 21.92 -4.67
N ASP A 284 52.49 23.11 -4.64
CA ASP A 284 52.37 24.02 -3.50
C ASP A 284 51.56 23.45 -2.33
N ARG A 285 50.59 22.56 -2.58
CA ARG A 285 49.78 21.92 -1.54
C ARG A 285 50.28 20.53 -1.13
N ALA A 286 51.13 19.90 -1.93
CA ALA A 286 51.69 18.58 -1.65
C ALA A 286 52.49 18.57 -0.33
N ALA A 287 53.17 19.68 -0.02
CA ALA A 287 53.88 19.87 1.24
C ALA A 287 52.97 19.80 2.48
N HIS A 288 51.67 20.06 2.32
CA HIS A 288 50.71 20.06 3.41
C HIS A 288 50.03 18.69 3.64
N LEU A 289 50.33 17.65 2.86
CA LEU A 289 49.72 16.32 3.05
C LEU A 289 50.14 15.65 4.36
N GLY A 290 51.31 16.02 4.90
CA GLY A 290 51.82 15.47 6.16
C GLY A 290 52.36 14.06 6.02
N TYR A 291 53.03 13.73 4.90
CA TYR A 291 53.77 12.47 4.83
C TYR A 291 54.92 12.47 5.84
N PRO A 292 55.17 11.34 6.52
CA PRO A 292 56.25 11.24 7.50
C PRO A 292 57.58 11.51 6.80
N LYS A 293 58.39 12.41 7.39
CA LYS A 293 59.68 12.90 6.83
C LYS A 293 60.80 11.84 6.77
N GLY A 294 60.47 10.56 6.86
CA GLY A 294 61.41 9.44 6.98
C GLY A 294 61.13 8.27 6.06
N LEU A 295 60.40 8.46 4.94
CA LEU A 295 60.48 7.45 3.88
C LEU A 295 61.96 7.35 3.49
N PRO A 296 62.62 6.18 3.58
CA PRO A 296 63.96 6.05 3.05
C PRO A 296 63.91 6.57 1.62
N PRO A 297 64.90 7.40 1.19
CA PRO A 297 64.97 7.77 -0.21
C PRO A 297 64.85 6.46 -1.00
N ALA A 298 63.98 6.45 -2.02
CA ALA A 298 64.01 5.38 -3.01
C ALA A 298 65.49 5.11 -3.28
N PRO A 299 65.96 3.84 -3.12
CA PRO A 299 67.39 3.54 -3.03
C PRO A 299 68.05 4.35 -4.12
N GLU A 300 68.94 5.27 -3.70
CA GLU A 300 69.62 6.17 -4.62
C GLU A 300 70.12 5.26 -5.73
N GLY A 301 69.43 5.34 -6.88
CA GLY A 301 69.88 4.69 -8.08
C GLY A 301 71.20 5.38 -8.31
N GLY A 302 72.29 4.71 -7.91
CA GLY A 302 73.63 5.17 -8.15
C GLY A 302 73.67 5.65 -9.58
N GLU A 303 74.27 6.83 -9.78
CA GLU A 303 74.50 7.45 -11.08
C GLU A 303 74.72 6.36 -12.14
N SER A 304 73.61 6.00 -12.79
CA SER A 304 73.65 5.10 -13.92
C SER A 304 73.92 6.06 -15.04
N GLU A 305 75.22 6.26 -15.29
CA GLU A 305 75.73 6.69 -16.59
C GLU A 305 74.79 6.13 -17.67
N PRO A 306 74.26 6.97 -18.58
CA PRO A 306 73.37 6.48 -19.62
C PRO A 306 74.15 5.46 -20.44
N THR A 307 73.85 4.17 -20.21
CA THR A 307 74.38 3.09 -21.02
C THR A 307 73.94 3.38 -22.46
N PRO A 308 74.87 3.45 -23.44
CA PRO A 308 74.49 3.73 -24.81
C PRO A 308 73.53 2.62 -25.27
N LEU A 309 72.31 3.02 -25.63
CA LEU A 309 71.40 2.11 -26.33
C LEU A 309 72.12 1.61 -27.61
N PRO A 310 72.10 0.30 -27.91
CA PRO A 310 72.59 -0.18 -29.20
C PRO A 310 71.80 0.50 -30.33
N PRO A 311 72.43 0.74 -31.51
CA PRO A 311 71.81 1.49 -32.58
C PRO A 311 70.56 0.75 -33.08
N SER A 312 69.39 1.21 -32.65
CA SER A 312 68.13 0.77 -33.21
C SER A 312 68.02 1.39 -34.59
N ALA A 313 67.98 0.52 -35.60
CA ALA A 313 67.88 0.85 -37.01
C ALA A 313 66.83 1.93 -37.25
N SER A 314 67.23 2.94 -38.03
CA SER A 314 66.40 4.00 -38.56
C SER A 314 65.38 3.42 -39.57
N GLU A 315 64.34 2.77 -39.08
CA GLU A 315 63.09 2.70 -39.82
C GLU A 315 62.19 3.86 -39.36
N PRO A 316 61.77 4.76 -40.27
CA PRO A 316 60.79 5.75 -39.91
C PRO A 316 59.49 5.03 -39.52
N PRO A 317 58.81 5.46 -38.43
CA PRO A 317 57.53 4.88 -38.06
C PRO A 317 56.54 5.07 -39.21
N PRO A 318 55.62 4.12 -39.45
CA PRO A 318 54.58 4.31 -40.46
C PRO A 318 53.81 5.59 -40.12
N GLU A 319 53.59 6.40 -41.13
CA GLU A 319 52.79 7.61 -41.04
C GLU A 319 51.38 7.22 -40.62
N ILE A 320 51.09 7.32 -39.32
CA ILE A 320 49.74 7.18 -38.81
C ILE A 320 48.99 8.40 -39.34
N GLU A 321 48.21 8.20 -40.41
CA GLU A 321 47.19 9.13 -40.86
C GLU A 321 46.42 9.59 -39.62
N ARG A 322 46.60 10.86 -39.24
CA ARG A 322 45.75 11.48 -38.23
C ARG A 322 44.34 11.41 -38.78
N PRO A 323 43.38 10.77 -38.09
CA PRO A 323 42.00 10.84 -38.54
C PRO A 323 41.61 12.32 -38.62
N PRO A 324 40.81 12.71 -39.62
CA PRO A 324 40.44 14.11 -39.81
C PRO A 324 39.84 14.64 -38.51
N SER A 325 40.27 15.85 -38.14
CA SER A 325 39.70 16.66 -37.06
C SER A 325 38.19 16.47 -37.02
N VAL A 326 37.73 15.66 -36.07
CA VAL A 326 36.31 15.54 -35.79
C VAL A 326 35.95 16.86 -35.13
N ALA A 327 35.40 17.76 -35.94
CA ALA A 327 34.71 18.95 -35.46
C ALA A 327 33.84 18.53 -34.28
N THR A 328 34.08 19.16 -33.13
CA THR A 328 33.43 18.90 -31.86
C THR A 328 31.92 19.05 -32.04
N ARG A 329 31.25 17.96 -32.43
CA ARG A 329 29.80 17.91 -32.32
C ARG A 329 29.51 17.97 -30.83
N PRO A 330 28.63 18.89 -30.37
CA PRO A 330 28.28 18.96 -28.96
C PRO A 330 27.78 17.58 -28.55
N ILE A 331 28.47 16.96 -27.59
CA ILE A 331 28.06 15.70 -27.00
C ILE A 331 26.67 15.98 -26.42
N PRO A 332 25.58 15.39 -26.96
CA PRO A 332 24.28 15.57 -26.35
C PRO A 332 24.38 15.05 -24.92
N PRO A 333 23.82 15.76 -23.93
CA PRO A 333 23.94 15.38 -22.53
C PRO A 333 23.58 13.92 -22.40
N SER A 334 24.46 13.13 -21.78
CA SER A 334 24.26 11.71 -21.53
C SER A 334 22.90 11.54 -20.86
N ARG A 335 21.88 11.21 -21.65
CA ARG A 335 20.60 10.76 -21.14
C ARG A 335 20.88 9.40 -20.56
N VAL A 336 21.29 9.38 -19.28
CA VAL A 336 21.09 8.24 -18.40
C VAL A 336 19.66 7.83 -18.68
N ARG A 337 19.50 6.68 -19.33
CA ARG A 337 18.21 6.11 -19.66
C ARG A 337 17.57 5.74 -18.32
N ARG A 338 17.00 6.75 -17.69
CA ARG A 338 16.22 6.65 -16.45
C ARG A 338 15.19 5.61 -16.76
N SER A 339 15.35 4.42 -16.18
CA SER A 339 14.26 3.47 -16.12
C SER A 339 13.17 4.19 -15.35
N ARG A 340 12.24 4.75 -16.12
CA ARG A 340 11.06 5.43 -15.61
C ARG A 340 10.10 4.31 -15.23
N THR A 341 10.53 3.45 -14.31
CA THR A 341 9.65 2.52 -13.61
C THR A 341 8.75 3.40 -12.77
N ARG A 342 7.60 3.73 -13.36
CA ARG A 342 6.54 4.51 -12.75
C ARG A 342 6.27 3.89 -11.37
N PRO A 343 6.47 4.60 -10.24
CA PRO A 343 6.16 4.07 -8.91
C PRO A 343 4.67 3.67 -8.81
N VAL A 344 3.85 4.29 -9.65
CA VAL A 344 2.45 3.98 -9.87
C VAL A 344 2.24 2.57 -10.44
N LEU A 345 3.16 2.00 -11.23
CA LEU A 345 2.96 0.69 -11.89
C LEU A 345 3.10 -0.50 -10.94
N VAL A 346 3.94 -0.41 -9.90
CA VAL A 346 4.15 -1.49 -8.91
C VAL A 346 3.10 -1.43 -7.81
N ALA A 347 2.74 -0.23 -7.36
CA ALA A 347 1.56 -0.03 -6.51
C ALA A 347 0.27 -0.39 -7.27
N LEU A 348 0.16 -0.05 -8.57
CA LEU A 348 -0.93 -0.56 -9.42
C LEU A 348 -0.84 -2.08 -9.53
N LEU A 349 0.32 -2.70 -9.74
CA LEU A 349 0.38 -4.17 -9.88
C LEU A 349 -0.02 -4.87 -8.59
N ALA A 350 0.35 -4.36 -7.41
CA ALA A 350 -0.10 -4.91 -6.13
C ALA A 350 -1.60 -4.64 -5.87
N VAL A 351 -2.10 -3.45 -6.21
CA VAL A 351 -3.54 -3.09 -6.14
C VAL A 351 -4.37 -3.79 -7.23
N VAL A 352 -3.77 -4.11 -8.38
CA VAL A 352 -4.37 -4.90 -9.47
C VAL A 352 -4.29 -6.37 -9.13
N PHE A 353 -3.32 -6.86 -8.37
CA PHE A 353 -3.33 -8.26 -7.91
C PHE A 353 -4.30 -8.46 -6.72
N LEU A 354 -4.32 -7.55 -5.75
CA LEU A 354 -5.38 -7.54 -4.72
C LEU A 354 -6.75 -7.25 -5.35
N GLY A 355 -6.80 -6.36 -6.34
CA GLY A 355 -8.00 -6.03 -7.12
C GLY A 355 -8.44 -7.17 -8.02
N CYS A 356 -7.52 -7.96 -8.57
CA CYS A 356 -7.80 -9.20 -9.31
C CYS A 356 -8.32 -10.27 -8.36
N ALA A 357 -7.81 -10.35 -7.13
CA ALA A 357 -8.39 -11.21 -6.09
C ALA A 357 -9.83 -10.77 -5.78
N VAL A 358 -10.10 -9.47 -5.64
CA VAL A 358 -11.45 -8.89 -5.45
C VAL A 358 -12.35 -9.07 -6.69
N LEU A 359 -11.81 -8.96 -7.90
CA LEU A 359 -12.52 -9.22 -9.15
C LEU A 359 -12.83 -10.70 -9.31
N SER A 360 -11.96 -11.61 -8.87
CA SER A 360 -12.27 -13.04 -8.81
C SER A 360 -13.28 -13.35 -7.70
N VAL A 361 -13.28 -12.67 -6.55
CA VAL A 361 -14.31 -12.83 -5.50
C VAL A 361 -15.67 -12.31 -5.97
N THR A 362 -15.72 -11.17 -6.66
CA THR A 362 -16.96 -10.60 -7.22
C THR A 362 -17.43 -11.31 -8.50
N ALA A 363 -16.52 -11.88 -9.30
CA ALA A 363 -16.85 -12.70 -10.46
C ALA A 363 -17.33 -14.11 -10.04
N VAL A 364 -16.72 -14.71 -9.00
CA VAL A 364 -17.18 -15.99 -8.44
C VAL A 364 -18.50 -15.83 -7.69
N GLY A 365 -18.74 -14.67 -7.05
CA GLY A 365 -20.06 -14.30 -6.51
C GLY A 365 -21.14 -14.14 -7.59
N ARG A 366 -20.77 -13.73 -8.81
CA ARG A 366 -21.69 -13.65 -9.96
C ARG A 366 -21.84 -14.97 -10.72
N SER A 367 -20.92 -15.93 -10.56
CA SER A 367 -21.00 -17.26 -11.18
C SER A 367 -21.62 -18.32 -10.26
N SER A 368 -22.57 -17.94 -9.41
CA SER A 368 -23.53 -18.92 -8.88
C SER A 368 -24.43 -19.32 -10.05
N GLY A 369 -24.08 -20.41 -10.74
CA GLY A 369 -24.79 -20.88 -11.93
C GLY A 369 -26.30 -20.87 -11.72
N SER A 370 -27.00 -20.02 -12.47
CA SER A 370 -28.46 -19.94 -12.43
C SER A 370 -29.02 -21.24 -13.02
N GLY A 371 -29.85 -21.94 -12.26
CA GLY A 371 -30.70 -22.98 -12.84
C GLY A 371 -31.64 -22.33 -13.86
N ALA A 372 -31.84 -22.98 -15.00
CA ALA A 372 -32.78 -22.53 -16.03
C ALA A 372 -34.01 -23.43 -16.06
N ALA A 373 -35.17 -22.85 -16.39
CA ALA A 373 -36.42 -23.60 -16.53
C ALA A 373 -36.31 -24.56 -17.73
N ALA A 374 -36.59 -25.85 -17.50
CA ALA A 374 -36.55 -26.87 -18.56
C ALA A 374 -37.73 -26.74 -19.55
N ARG A 375 -38.85 -26.21 -19.07
CA ARG A 375 -40.12 -26.01 -19.79
C ARG A 375 -40.82 -24.75 -19.29
N ASP A 376 -41.94 -24.37 -19.92
CA ASP A 376 -42.78 -23.28 -19.42
C ASP A 376 -43.38 -23.67 -18.06
N LEU A 377 -43.12 -22.86 -17.04
CA LEU A 377 -43.59 -23.07 -15.68
C LEU A 377 -44.69 -22.07 -15.37
N PRO A 378 -45.92 -22.52 -15.02
CA PRO A 378 -46.99 -21.62 -14.62
C PRO A 378 -46.70 -20.99 -13.25
N ALA A 379 -47.42 -19.92 -12.90
CA ALA A 379 -47.32 -19.33 -11.56
C ALA A 379 -47.80 -20.33 -10.49
N TYR A 380 -47.13 -20.32 -9.32
CA TYR A 380 -47.39 -21.17 -8.16
C TYR A 380 -47.17 -22.67 -8.39
N HIS A 381 -46.29 -23.02 -9.34
CA HIS A 381 -45.88 -24.40 -9.62
C HIS A 381 -44.68 -24.80 -8.78
N VAL A 382 -44.71 -25.98 -8.17
CA VAL A 382 -43.61 -26.53 -7.36
C VAL A 382 -42.55 -27.13 -8.28
N LEU A 383 -41.31 -26.68 -8.12
CA LEU A 383 -40.17 -27.15 -8.92
C LEU A 383 -39.82 -28.61 -8.57
N ALA A 384 -39.99 -29.50 -9.54
CA ALA A 384 -39.54 -30.89 -9.50
C ALA A 384 -38.22 -31.08 -10.28
N ALA A 385 -37.58 -32.25 -10.11
CA ALA A 385 -36.30 -32.56 -10.76
C ALA A 385 -36.33 -32.47 -12.30
N GLY A 386 -37.50 -32.62 -12.92
CA GLY A 386 -37.68 -32.45 -14.37
C GLY A 386 -37.95 -31.01 -14.85
N ASP A 387 -38.11 -30.05 -13.93
CA ASP A 387 -38.48 -28.67 -14.24
C ASP A 387 -37.28 -27.72 -14.35
N VAL A 388 -36.11 -28.14 -13.87
CA VAL A 388 -34.93 -27.29 -13.71
C VAL A 388 -33.71 -27.98 -14.33
N THR A 389 -32.92 -27.20 -15.06
CA THR A 389 -31.66 -27.65 -15.67
C THR A 389 -30.49 -26.78 -15.19
N GLY A 390 -29.31 -27.37 -15.05
CA GLY A 390 -28.07 -26.66 -14.68
C GLY A 390 -27.51 -27.03 -13.30
N ALA A 391 -26.31 -26.51 -13.00
CA ALA A 391 -25.49 -26.90 -11.85
C ALA A 391 -26.09 -26.56 -10.46
N ALA A 392 -27.18 -25.80 -10.40
CA ALA A 392 -27.88 -25.43 -9.17
C ALA A 392 -29.28 -26.05 -9.05
N ALA A 393 -29.64 -27.03 -9.88
CA ALA A 393 -30.96 -27.65 -9.90
C ALA A 393 -31.39 -28.18 -8.52
N ASP A 394 -30.49 -28.87 -7.81
CA ASP A 394 -30.80 -29.49 -6.52
C ASP A 394 -31.20 -28.49 -5.42
N ARG A 395 -30.69 -27.25 -5.48
CA ARG A 395 -31.00 -26.18 -4.51
C ARG A 395 -32.35 -25.51 -4.76
N LEU A 396 -32.91 -25.68 -5.95
CA LEU A 396 -34.16 -25.08 -6.39
C LEU A 396 -35.37 -26.01 -6.17
N LEU A 397 -35.13 -27.30 -5.92
CA LEU A 397 -36.17 -28.29 -5.68
C LEU A 397 -37.02 -27.96 -4.44
N GLY A 398 -38.33 -28.16 -4.54
CA GLY A 398 -39.28 -27.95 -3.44
C GLY A 398 -39.70 -26.49 -3.22
N ARG A 399 -39.14 -25.54 -3.98
CA ARG A 399 -39.63 -24.15 -4.07
C ARG A 399 -40.72 -24.03 -5.13
N TYR A 400 -41.49 -22.96 -5.10
CA TYR A 400 -42.55 -22.69 -6.09
C TYR A 400 -42.37 -21.34 -6.78
N THR A 401 -42.82 -21.23 -8.03
CA THR A 401 -42.78 -19.99 -8.82
C THR A 401 -43.81 -18.97 -8.34
N LEU A 402 -43.48 -17.69 -8.28
CA LEU A 402 -44.46 -16.62 -7.98
C LEU A 402 -45.10 -16.06 -9.26
N ARG A 403 -44.41 -16.21 -10.38
CA ARG A 403 -44.80 -15.70 -11.71
C ARG A 403 -44.56 -16.78 -12.77
N PRO A 404 -45.21 -16.72 -13.93
CA PRO A 404 -44.91 -17.64 -15.02
C PRO A 404 -43.47 -17.41 -15.52
N ILE A 405 -42.72 -18.50 -15.71
CA ILE A 405 -41.35 -18.48 -16.21
C ILE A 405 -41.31 -19.25 -17.53
N ALA A 406 -40.80 -18.62 -18.59
CA ALA A 406 -40.69 -19.24 -19.90
C ALA A 406 -39.54 -20.26 -19.95
N ALA A 407 -39.68 -21.28 -20.79
CA ALA A 407 -38.67 -22.30 -21.02
C ALA A 407 -37.31 -21.66 -21.36
N LYS A 408 -36.23 -22.27 -20.85
CA LYS A 408 -34.82 -21.84 -20.99
C LYS A 408 -34.47 -20.50 -20.34
N SER A 409 -35.39 -19.87 -19.59
CA SER A 409 -35.10 -18.63 -18.86
C SER A 409 -34.38 -18.93 -17.54
N PRO A 410 -33.43 -18.07 -17.11
CA PRO A 410 -32.76 -18.22 -15.82
C PRO A 410 -33.75 -17.97 -14.68
N ILE A 411 -33.73 -18.85 -13.67
CA ILE A 411 -34.61 -18.76 -12.50
C ILE A 411 -33.91 -17.92 -11.42
N ALA A 412 -34.43 -16.72 -11.15
CA ALA A 412 -33.90 -15.86 -10.10
C ALA A 412 -34.44 -16.26 -8.71
N PRO A 413 -33.61 -16.25 -7.64
CA PRO A 413 -34.07 -16.60 -6.29
C PRO A 413 -35.23 -15.75 -5.75
N GLY A 414 -35.36 -14.50 -6.22
CA GLY A 414 -36.43 -13.58 -5.81
C GLY A 414 -37.79 -13.86 -6.46
N GLU A 415 -37.83 -14.69 -7.50
CA GLU A 415 -39.06 -15.11 -8.20
C GLU A 415 -39.66 -16.39 -7.62
N LEU A 416 -39.02 -16.95 -6.59
CA LEU A 416 -39.42 -18.18 -5.92
C LEU A 416 -39.93 -17.91 -4.51
N GLY A 417 -40.91 -18.70 -4.09
CA GLY A 417 -41.33 -18.81 -2.70
C GLY A 417 -40.39 -19.68 -1.86
N PRO A 418 -40.56 -19.67 -0.53
CA PRO A 418 -39.82 -20.55 0.37
C PRO A 418 -40.10 -22.04 0.09
N PRO A 419 -39.19 -22.95 0.48
CA PRO A 419 -39.42 -24.38 0.29
C PRO A 419 -40.62 -24.84 1.11
N LEU A 420 -41.52 -25.60 0.49
CA LEU A 420 -42.68 -26.19 1.14
C LEU A 420 -42.48 -27.70 1.34
N PRO A 421 -42.96 -28.30 2.45
CA PRO A 421 -42.95 -29.74 2.63
C PRO A 421 -43.70 -30.47 1.51
N SER A 422 -43.19 -31.62 1.09
CA SER A 422 -43.73 -32.45 0.01
C SER A 422 -45.23 -32.72 0.20
N GLY A 423 -46.03 -32.51 -0.85
CA GLY A 423 -47.47 -32.80 -0.83
C GLY A 423 -48.39 -31.66 -0.34
N ARG A 424 -47.85 -30.55 0.18
CA ARG A 424 -48.65 -29.45 0.75
C ARG A 424 -49.47 -28.63 -0.24
N LEU A 425 -49.10 -28.62 -1.52
CA LEU A 425 -49.83 -27.94 -2.61
C LEU A 425 -50.60 -28.91 -3.52
N THR A 426 -50.48 -30.22 -3.30
CA THR A 426 -51.15 -31.23 -4.11
C THR A 426 -52.66 -31.17 -3.89
N ARG A 427 -53.45 -31.02 -4.97
CA ARG A 427 -54.92 -30.83 -4.96
C ARG A 427 -55.42 -29.52 -4.34
N ARG A 428 -54.57 -28.48 -4.23
CA ARG A 428 -54.98 -27.14 -3.81
C ARG A 428 -55.03 -26.18 -5.00
N SER A 429 -55.94 -25.22 -4.94
CA SER A 429 -56.11 -24.16 -5.93
C SER A 429 -55.69 -22.82 -5.32
N ALA A 430 -55.11 -21.95 -6.13
CA ALA A 430 -54.77 -20.59 -5.71
C ALA A 430 -56.03 -19.71 -5.68
N LEU A 431 -56.26 -19.03 -4.56
CA LEU A 431 -57.31 -18.04 -4.35
C LEU A 431 -56.65 -16.70 -4.03
N ALA A 432 -56.91 -15.69 -4.87
CA ALA A 432 -56.47 -14.32 -4.63
C ALA A 432 -57.58 -13.54 -3.92
N LEU A 433 -57.24 -12.91 -2.79
CA LEU A 433 -58.16 -12.06 -2.03
C LEU A 433 -57.62 -10.64 -1.96
N GLY A 434 -58.42 -9.64 -2.31
CA GLY A 434 -58.04 -8.22 -2.33
C GLY A 434 -58.97 -7.33 -1.48
N PRO A 435 -58.58 -6.07 -1.23
CA PRO A 435 -59.45 -5.10 -0.56
C PRO A 435 -60.72 -4.84 -1.42
N PRO A 436 -61.90 -4.63 -0.81
CA PRO A 436 -62.15 -4.29 0.61
C PRO A 436 -62.36 -5.50 1.54
N GLN A 437 -62.21 -6.74 1.05
CA GLN A 437 -62.64 -7.94 1.78
C GLN A 437 -61.63 -8.46 2.81
N VAL A 438 -60.33 -8.11 2.68
CA VAL A 438 -59.23 -8.57 3.53
C VAL A 438 -58.38 -7.39 4.00
N THR A 439 -58.11 -7.30 5.31
CA THR A 439 -57.05 -6.44 5.86
C THR A 439 -55.80 -7.28 6.08
N VAL A 440 -54.72 -6.97 5.36
CA VAL A 440 -53.44 -7.70 5.47
C VAL A 440 -52.72 -7.28 6.74
N ILE A 441 -52.45 -8.23 7.63
CA ILE A 441 -51.70 -8.00 8.87
C ILE A 441 -50.19 -8.11 8.55
N PRO A 442 -49.31 -7.23 9.09
CA PRO A 442 -47.87 -7.26 8.81
C PRO A 442 -47.15 -8.55 9.26
N ALA A 443 -47.77 -9.38 10.09
CA ALA A 443 -47.22 -10.66 10.55
C ALA A 443 -47.39 -11.82 9.53
N LEU A 444 -48.03 -11.59 8.38
CA LEU A 444 -48.28 -12.62 7.37
C LEU A 444 -47.03 -12.86 6.50
N GLY A 445 -46.38 -14.02 6.64
CA GLY A 445 -45.22 -14.42 5.84
C GLY A 445 -45.56 -15.47 4.76
N ARG A 446 -44.82 -15.47 3.64
CA ARG A 446 -44.90 -16.53 2.61
C ARG A 446 -44.60 -17.89 3.22
N GLY A 447 -45.37 -18.91 2.87
CA GLY A 447 -45.26 -20.27 3.42
C GLY A 447 -45.93 -20.48 4.79
N GLY A 448 -46.49 -19.43 5.40
CA GLY A 448 -47.26 -19.54 6.64
C GLY A 448 -48.59 -20.27 6.44
N ILE A 449 -49.08 -20.92 7.50
CA ILE A 449 -50.38 -21.59 7.54
C ILE A 449 -51.36 -20.67 8.27
N ILE A 450 -52.55 -20.51 7.71
CA ILE A 450 -53.59 -19.66 8.27
C ILE A 450 -54.95 -20.36 8.21
N THR A 451 -55.80 -20.00 9.16
CA THR A 451 -57.24 -20.26 9.08
C THR A 451 -57.94 -19.01 8.53
N ILE A 452 -58.79 -19.23 7.53
CA ILE A 452 -59.62 -18.19 6.91
C ILE A 452 -61.00 -18.24 7.57
N HIS A 453 -61.43 -17.13 8.18
CA HIS A 453 -62.79 -16.96 8.69
C HIS A 453 -63.54 -15.92 7.85
N VAL A 454 -64.63 -16.34 7.21
CA VAL A 454 -65.53 -15.46 6.47
C VAL A 454 -66.76 -15.19 7.33
N VAL A 455 -66.91 -13.93 7.77
CA VAL A 455 -68.05 -13.49 8.58
C VAL A 455 -69.04 -12.76 7.67
N PRO A 456 -70.24 -13.32 7.42
CA PRO A 456 -71.23 -12.68 6.55
C PRO A 456 -71.81 -11.42 7.21
N LYS A 457 -72.15 -10.40 6.40
CA LYS A 457 -72.81 -9.17 6.87
C LYS A 457 -74.23 -9.41 7.39
N ASN A 458 -74.89 -10.47 6.92
CA ASN A 458 -76.21 -10.89 7.39
C ASN A 458 -76.06 -11.86 8.57
N ARG A 459 -76.59 -11.49 9.75
CA ARG A 459 -76.51 -12.27 11.00
C ARG A 459 -77.18 -13.64 10.95
N GLU A 460 -78.05 -13.90 9.97
CA GLU A 460 -78.73 -15.19 9.80
C GLU A 460 -77.89 -16.22 9.00
N LYS A 461 -76.81 -15.80 8.33
CA LYS A 461 -75.91 -16.71 7.60
C LYS A 461 -74.79 -17.21 8.53
N ALA A 462 -74.51 -18.51 8.51
CA ALA A 462 -73.41 -19.10 9.28
C ALA A 462 -72.03 -18.65 8.75
N SER A 463 -71.08 -18.44 9.66
CA SER A 463 -69.69 -18.15 9.29
C SER A 463 -69.02 -19.36 8.64
N VAL A 464 -68.20 -19.13 7.61
CA VAL A 464 -67.45 -20.20 6.93
C VAL A 464 -66.01 -20.14 7.40
N THR A 465 -65.50 -21.27 7.90
CA THR A 465 -64.12 -21.39 8.36
C THR A 465 -63.38 -22.40 7.50
N ALA A 466 -62.23 -22.00 6.96
CA ALA A 466 -61.34 -22.87 6.20
C ALA A 466 -59.94 -22.86 6.83
N SER A 467 -59.63 -23.91 7.61
CA SER A 467 -58.34 -24.08 8.26
C SER A 467 -57.29 -24.70 7.34
N GLY A 468 -56.02 -24.44 7.64
CA GLY A 468 -54.88 -25.02 6.92
C GLY A 468 -54.57 -24.43 5.55
N ALA A 469 -55.00 -23.19 5.25
CA ALA A 469 -54.66 -22.49 4.01
C ALA A 469 -53.18 -22.04 4.03
N VAL A 470 -52.47 -22.16 2.91
CA VAL A 470 -51.04 -21.78 2.83
C VAL A 470 -50.89 -20.44 2.12
N VAL A 471 -50.13 -19.52 2.70
CA VAL A 471 -49.84 -18.21 2.09
C VAL A 471 -48.82 -18.38 0.97
N LEU A 472 -49.26 -18.21 -0.28
CA LEU A 472 -48.41 -18.31 -1.46
C LEU A 472 -47.67 -17.00 -1.73
N ASP A 473 -48.37 -15.87 -1.67
CA ASP A 473 -47.78 -14.54 -1.86
C ASP A 473 -48.53 -13.45 -1.09
N VAL A 474 -47.82 -12.38 -0.73
CA VAL A 474 -48.36 -11.20 -0.05
C VAL A 474 -48.10 -10.00 -0.95
N LEU A 475 -49.16 -9.47 -1.56
CA LEU A 475 -49.09 -8.40 -2.57
C LEU A 475 -49.23 -7.00 -1.94
N GLY A 476 -48.80 -6.85 -0.68
CA GLY A 476 -48.94 -5.61 0.10
C GLY A 476 -50.41 -5.19 0.23
N GLU A 477 -50.73 -3.94 -0.12
CA GLU A 477 -52.09 -3.41 -0.10
C GLU A 477 -53.02 -4.03 -1.17
N ARG A 478 -52.47 -4.76 -2.16
CA ARG A 478 -53.27 -5.36 -3.25
C ARG A 478 -53.93 -6.69 -2.86
N GLY A 479 -53.58 -7.25 -1.70
CA GLY A 479 -54.17 -8.49 -1.20
C GLY A 479 -53.17 -9.63 -0.99
N VAL A 480 -53.71 -10.84 -0.83
CA VAL A 480 -52.96 -12.06 -0.49
C VAL A 480 -53.38 -13.19 -1.43
N VAL A 481 -52.43 -14.02 -1.84
CA VAL A 481 -52.68 -15.24 -2.61
C VAL A 481 -52.51 -16.45 -1.70
N LEU A 482 -53.54 -17.28 -1.62
CA LEU A 482 -53.64 -18.42 -0.71
C LEU A 482 -53.84 -19.72 -1.49
N ALA A 483 -53.25 -20.82 -1.02
CA ALA A 483 -53.55 -22.16 -1.51
C ALA A 483 -54.60 -22.84 -0.61
N VAL A 484 -55.80 -23.07 -1.16
CA VAL A 484 -56.93 -23.72 -0.47
C VAL A 484 -57.33 -25.01 -1.18
N THR A 485 -57.95 -25.95 -0.48
CA THR A 485 -58.47 -27.19 -1.11
C THR A 485 -59.67 -26.89 -2.03
N ARG A 486 -59.99 -27.77 -2.97
CA ARG A 486 -61.13 -27.56 -3.90
C ARG A 486 -62.48 -27.41 -3.17
N ASP A 487 -62.68 -28.17 -2.10
CA ASP A 487 -63.91 -28.12 -1.30
C ASP A 487 -64.02 -26.80 -0.54
N GLN A 488 -62.90 -26.33 0.03
CA GLN A 488 -62.81 -25.02 0.67
C GLN A 488 -62.98 -23.87 -0.34
N LEU A 489 -62.44 -24.01 -1.55
CA LEU A 489 -62.60 -23.01 -2.61
C LEU A 489 -64.09 -22.79 -2.94
N ALA A 490 -64.85 -23.87 -3.14
CA ALA A 490 -66.28 -23.77 -3.44
C ALA A 490 -67.06 -23.08 -2.29
N ALA A 491 -66.76 -23.44 -1.03
CA ALA A 491 -67.37 -22.84 0.14
C ALA A 491 -67.01 -21.35 0.32
N LEU A 492 -65.75 -20.99 0.10
CA LEU A 492 -65.26 -19.61 0.20
C LEU A 492 -65.81 -18.74 -0.93
N THR A 493 -65.82 -19.21 -2.18
CA THR A 493 -66.37 -18.46 -3.32
C THR A 493 -67.86 -18.16 -3.15
N ALA A 494 -68.63 -19.04 -2.50
CA ALA A 494 -70.03 -18.80 -2.19
C ALA A 494 -70.25 -17.76 -1.06
N ALA A 495 -69.31 -17.63 -0.11
CA ALA A 495 -69.44 -16.77 1.06
C ALA A 495 -68.78 -15.37 0.91
N LEU A 496 -67.80 -15.24 0.01
CA LEU A 496 -67.05 -14.00 -0.26
C LEU A 496 -67.88 -12.78 -0.72
N PRO A 497 -68.97 -12.91 -1.50
CA PRO A 497 -69.73 -11.74 -1.98
C PRO A 497 -70.34 -10.89 -0.86
N ASP A 498 -70.68 -11.51 0.28
CA ASP A 498 -71.45 -10.89 1.37
C ASP A 498 -70.67 -10.80 2.70
N GLY A 499 -69.37 -11.15 2.74
CA GLY A 499 -68.63 -11.34 3.99
C GLY A 499 -67.34 -10.54 4.13
N THR A 500 -66.95 -10.25 5.37
CA THR A 500 -65.61 -9.75 5.73
C THR A 500 -64.71 -10.94 6.05
N VAL A 501 -63.50 -10.96 5.50
CA VAL A 501 -62.55 -12.07 5.69
C VAL A 501 -61.52 -11.70 6.75
N HIS A 502 -61.47 -12.51 7.81
CA HIS A 502 -60.45 -12.44 8.84
C HIS A 502 -59.45 -13.58 8.65
N LEU A 503 -58.16 -13.23 8.58
CA LEU A 503 -57.06 -14.19 8.48
C LEU A 503 -56.45 -14.38 9.86
N VAL A 504 -56.51 -15.60 10.40
CA VAL A 504 -55.93 -15.95 11.70
C VAL A 504 -54.70 -16.83 11.47
N LEU A 505 -53.56 -16.42 12.01
CA LEU A 505 -52.32 -17.20 11.94
C LEU A 505 -52.46 -18.46 12.79
N GLU A 506 -52.20 -19.63 12.19
CA GLU A 506 -52.00 -20.85 12.95
C GLU A 506 -50.59 -20.80 13.53
N LEU A 507 -50.47 -20.48 14.83
CA LEU A 507 -49.21 -20.61 15.55
C LEU A 507 -48.86 -22.12 15.62
N PRO A 508 -47.62 -22.51 15.32
CA PRO A 508 -47.19 -23.90 15.30
C PRO A 508 -47.31 -24.59 16.66
#